data_AF-A0A2S9G3X6-F1
#
_entry.id   AF-A0A2S9G3X6-F1
#
_cell.length_a   1.000
_cell.length_b   1.000
_cell.length_c   1.000
_cell.angle_alpha   90.00
_cell.angle_beta   90.00
_cell.angle_gamma   90.00
#
_symmetry.space_group_name_H-M   'P 1'
#
loop_
_entity.id
_entity.type
_entity.pdbx_description
1 polymer ?
#
loop_
_entity_poly.entity_id
_entity_poly.type
_entity_poly.pdbx_seq_one_letter_code
_entity_poly.pdbx_strand_id
1 'polypeptide(L)'
;RATLLHPATEEFLRFFTPAPGDGRTFSEDVEVEGQKFKKYERLWLSWAMANRDPSVFDRPNEVVMERKGNRHFSFGIGVHRCVGS
;
A
#
# COMPACT_ATOMS: atom_id res chain seq x y z
N ARG A 1 -26.19 -6.45 7.25
CA ARG A 1 -25.17 -7.48 6.96
C ARG A 1 -24.59 -7.34 5.54
N ALA A 2 -25.41 -7.34 4.48
CA ALA A 2 -24.92 -7.18 3.10
C ALA A 2 -24.19 -5.84 2.84
N THR A 3 -24.60 -4.77 3.53
CA THR A 3 -24.04 -3.41 3.38
C THR A 3 -22.58 -3.26 3.83
N LEU A 4 -22.06 -4.21 4.62
CA LEU A 4 -20.69 -4.17 5.14
C LEU A 4 -19.72 -5.07 4.40
N LEU A 5 -20.19 -5.96 3.53
CA LEU A 5 -19.32 -6.94 2.88
C LEU A 5 -18.18 -6.26 2.11
N HIS A 6 -18.52 -5.30 1.24
CA HIS A 6 -17.53 -4.54 0.49
C HIS A 6 -16.57 -3.73 1.37
N PRO A 7 -17.02 -2.80 2.23
CA PRO A 7 -16.09 -1.98 3.01
C PRO A 7 -15.25 -2.80 4.00
N ALA A 8 -15.79 -3.90 4.55
CA ALA A 8 -15.03 -4.79 5.41
C ALA A 8 -13.96 -5.58 4.64
N THR A 9 -14.26 -6.06 3.42
CA THR A 9 -13.26 -6.72 2.56
C THR A 9 -12.09 -5.79 2.26
N GLU A 10 -12.35 -4.55 1.83
CA GLU A 10 -11.30 -3.57 1.58
C GLU A 10 -10.52 -3.24 2.87
N GLU A 11 -11.20 -3.15 4.02
CA GLU A 11 -10.51 -2.90 5.29
C GLU A 11 -9.60 -4.05 5.71
N PHE A 12 -10.01 -5.30 5.50
CA PHE A 12 -9.14 -6.45 5.78
C PHE A 12 -7.94 -6.50 4.84
N LEU A 13 -8.15 -6.20 3.55
CA LEU A 13 -7.05 -6.08 2.59
C LEU A 13 -6.07 -5.00 3.01
N ARG A 14 -6.53 -3.81 3.41
CA ARG A 14 -5.68 -2.75 3.96
C ARG A 14 -4.94 -3.21 5.22
N PHE A 15 -5.66 -3.76 6.19
CA PHE A 15 -5.10 -4.02 7.52
C PHE A 15 -4.07 -5.15 7.51
N PHE A 16 -4.38 -6.27 6.87
CA PHE A 16 -3.52 -7.45 6.83
C PHE A 16 -2.50 -7.42 5.70
N THR A 17 -2.82 -6.77 4.59
CA THR A 17 -1.93 -6.60 3.42
C THR A 17 -1.22 -7.89 2.99
N PRO A 18 -1.93 -8.83 2.33
CA PRO A 18 -1.39 -10.15 2.00
C PRO A 18 -0.09 -10.13 1.18
N ALA A 19 0.05 -9.15 0.29
CA ALA A 19 1.30 -8.84 -0.40
C ALA A 19 1.98 -7.66 0.32
N PRO A 20 3.00 -7.88 1.16
CA PRO A 20 3.52 -6.84 2.07
C PRO A 20 4.28 -5.73 1.35
N GLY A 21 4.73 -5.96 0.12
CA GLY A 21 5.53 -5.01 -0.65
C GLY A 21 6.13 -5.64 -1.90
N ASP A 22 6.80 -4.82 -2.69
CA ASP A 22 7.53 -5.23 -3.90
C ASP A 22 8.88 -4.54 -4.02
N GLY A 23 9.82 -5.21 -4.69
CA GLY A 23 11.12 -4.65 -5.01
C GLY A 23 11.09 -3.74 -6.25
N ARG A 24 11.89 -2.68 -6.24
CA ARG A 24 12.28 -1.91 -7.42
C ARG A 24 13.79 -1.80 -7.50
N THR A 25 14.30 -1.62 -8.71
CA THR A 25 15.73 -1.40 -8.96
C THR A 25 15.88 -0.06 -9.69
N PHE A 26 16.73 0.80 -9.20
CA PHE A 26 16.96 2.11 -9.83
C PHE A 26 17.70 1.94 -11.17
N SER A 27 17.16 2.55 -12.23
CA SER A 27 17.75 2.51 -13.59
C SER A 27 18.90 3.49 -13.77
N GLU A 28 19.04 4.47 -12.87
CA GLU A 28 20.07 5.50 -12.86
C GLU A 28 20.24 6.05 -11.42
N ASP A 29 21.23 6.90 -11.22
CA ASP A 29 21.40 7.65 -9.96
C ASP A 29 20.24 8.64 -9.81
N VAL A 30 19.54 8.63 -8.67
CA VAL A 30 18.36 9.47 -8.43
C VAL A 30 18.29 9.98 -7.00
N GLU A 31 17.66 11.14 -6.80
CA GLU A 31 17.31 11.67 -5.48
C GLU A 31 15.78 11.71 -5.31
N VAL A 32 15.27 11.07 -4.26
CA VAL A 32 13.84 11.00 -3.92
C VAL A 32 13.65 11.37 -2.46
N GLU A 33 12.82 12.38 -2.17
CA GLU A 33 12.58 12.86 -0.79
C GLU A 33 13.88 13.15 -0.02
N GLY A 34 14.89 13.72 -0.69
CA GLY A 34 16.21 14.01 -0.13
C GLY A 34 17.11 12.78 0.08
N GLN A 35 16.67 11.57 -0.28
CA GLN A 35 17.47 10.34 -0.25
C GLN A 35 18.08 10.07 -1.61
N LYS A 36 19.40 9.83 -1.63
CA LYS A 36 20.15 9.53 -2.85
C LYS A 36 20.30 8.02 -3.01
N PHE A 37 19.94 7.54 -4.20
CA PHE A 37 20.07 6.14 -4.59
C PHE A 37 20.99 6.03 -5.81
N LYS A 38 21.80 4.99 -5.83
CA LYS A 38 22.67 4.68 -6.96
C LYS A 38 21.98 3.78 -7.96
N LYS A 39 22.41 3.89 -9.21
CA LYS A 39 22.03 2.95 -10.26
C LYS A 39 22.23 1.51 -9.78
N TYR A 40 21.22 0.67 -10.01
CA TYR A 40 21.15 -0.74 -9.64
C TYR A 40 20.98 -1.04 -8.15
N GLU A 41 20.86 -0.04 -7.28
CA GLU A 41 20.39 -0.28 -5.92
C GLU A 41 18.93 -0.77 -5.92
N ARG A 42 18.60 -1.58 -4.92
CA ARG A 42 17.26 -2.14 -4.74
C ARG A 42 16.54 -1.39 -3.63
N LEU A 43 15.32 -0.97 -3.92
CA LEU A 43 14.38 -0.41 -2.97
C LEU A 43 13.26 -1.41 -2.68
N TRP A 44 12.88 -1.52 -1.41
CA TRP A 44 11.66 -2.21 -1.01
C TRP A 44 10.52 -1.20 -0.82
N LEU A 45 9.45 -1.35 -1.58
CA LEU A 45 8.23 -0.57 -1.40
C LEU A 45 7.28 -1.36 -0.50
N SER A 46 7.09 -0.89 0.73
CA SER A 46 6.27 -1.59 1.73
C SER A 46 4.80 -1.15 1.65
N TRP A 47 3.96 -1.96 1.00
CA TRP A 47 2.51 -1.77 0.99
C TRP A 47 1.93 -1.89 2.40
N ALA A 48 2.47 -2.80 3.21
CA ALA A 48 2.03 -3.01 4.58
C ALA A 48 2.24 -1.76 5.44
N MET A 49 3.37 -1.07 5.29
CA MET A 49 3.61 0.19 6.01
C MET A 49 2.79 1.35 5.45
N ALA A 50 2.69 1.47 4.13
CA ALA A 50 1.88 2.51 3.48
C ALA A 50 0.40 2.40 3.90
N ASN A 51 -0.13 1.19 4.02
CA ASN A 51 -1.49 0.92 4.50
C ASN A 51 -1.70 1.25 5.98
N ARG A 52 -0.64 1.55 6.74
CA ARG A 52 -0.66 1.97 8.14
C ARG A 52 -0.27 3.43 8.34
N ASP A 53 -0.06 4.18 7.25
CA ASP A 53 0.35 5.58 7.33
C ASP A 53 -0.76 6.45 7.95
N PRO A 54 -0.52 7.09 9.12
CA PRO A 54 -1.51 7.94 9.78
C PRO A 54 -1.80 9.24 9.02
N SER A 55 -0.95 9.66 8.07
CA SER A 55 -1.22 10.80 7.20
C SER A 55 -2.28 10.48 6.13
N VAL A 56 -2.50 9.18 5.84
CA VAL A 56 -3.46 8.71 4.83
C VAL A 56 -4.70 8.09 5.48
N PHE A 57 -4.53 7.34 6.57
CA PHE A 57 -5.61 6.57 7.21
C PHE A 57 -5.80 6.99 8.67
N ASP A 58 -7.00 7.46 9.01
CA ASP A 58 -7.40 7.63 10.42
C ASP A 58 -7.40 6.28 11.16
N ARG A 59 -6.95 6.26 12.41
CA ARG A 59 -6.81 5.04 13.24
C ARG A 59 -6.26 3.85 12.42
N PRO A 60 -5.04 3.97 11.85
CA PRO A 60 -4.54 3.02 10.86
C PRO A 60 -4.31 1.62 11.43
N ASN A 61 -4.13 1.54 12.75
CA ASN A 61 -3.87 0.31 13.49
C ASN A 61 -5.13 -0.34 14.07
N GLU A 62 -6.32 0.14 13.69
CA GLU A 62 -7.60 -0.49 13.99
C GLU A 62 -8.24 -1.06 12.73
N VAL A 63 -9.04 -2.11 12.89
CA VAL A 63 -9.93 -2.63 11.84
C VAL A 63 -11.25 -1.88 11.93
N VAL A 64 -11.49 -0.97 11.00
CA VAL A 64 -12.72 -0.15 10.91
C VAL A 64 -13.56 -0.64 9.74
N MET A 65 -14.51 -1.54 10.01
CA MET A 65 -15.31 -2.24 8.97
C MET A 65 -16.07 -1.32 8.02
N GLU A 66 -16.36 -0.09 8.44
CA GLU A 66 -17.12 0.90 7.66
C GLU A 66 -16.24 1.97 6.99
N ARG A 67 -14.90 1.82 7.02
CA ARG A 67 -13.95 2.81 6.51
C ARG A 67 -14.32 3.27 5.10
N LYS A 68 -14.50 4.57 4.93
CA LYS A 68 -14.75 5.22 3.65
C LYS A 68 -13.44 5.74 3.06
N GLY A 69 -13.35 5.80 1.73
CA GLY A 69 -12.14 6.29 1.05
C GLY A 69 -10.91 5.39 1.20
N ASN A 70 -11.11 4.07 1.33
CA ASN A 70 -10.05 3.09 1.61
C ASN A 70 -9.20 2.76 0.38
N ARG A 71 -8.39 3.73 -0.08
CA ARG A 71 -7.47 3.56 -1.22
C ARG A 71 -6.18 2.86 -0.80
N HIS A 72 -6.30 1.62 -0.34
CA HIS A 72 -5.17 0.82 0.11
C HIS A 72 -4.28 0.31 -1.04
N PHE A 73 -3.05 -0.07 -0.71
CA PHE A 73 -2.02 -0.49 -1.65
C PHE A 73 -1.84 -2.00 -1.73
N SER A 74 -2.75 -2.81 -1.17
CA SER A 74 -2.63 -4.27 -1.11
C SER A 74 -2.61 -4.98 -2.47
N PHE A 75 -2.97 -4.26 -3.54
CA PHE A 75 -2.87 -4.70 -4.93
C PHE A 75 -1.80 -3.95 -5.74
N GLY A 76 -0.90 -3.25 -5.06
CA GLY A 76 0.04 -2.32 -5.68
C GLY A 76 -0.64 -1.11 -6.31
N ILE A 77 0.12 -0.36 -7.10
CA ILE A 77 -0.33 0.87 -7.78
C ILE A 77 0.40 1.03 -9.12
N GLY A 78 -0.18 1.82 -10.01
CA GLY A 78 0.40 2.16 -11.31
C GLY A 78 0.22 1.05 -12.34
N VAL A 79 1.13 1.00 -13.32
CA VAL A 79 1.06 0.07 -14.46
C VAL A 79 1.15 -1.41 -14.08
N HIS A 80 1.61 -1.71 -12.87
CA HIS A 80 1.71 -3.07 -12.32
C HIS A 80 0.67 -3.34 -11.23
N ARG A 81 -0.37 -2.51 -11.09
CA ARG A 81 -1.49 -2.82 -10.20
C ARG A 81 -2.08 -4.18 -10.58
N CYS A 82 -2.38 -5.01 -9.58
CA CYS A 82 -2.87 -6.38 -9.77
C CYS A 82 -4.01 -6.42 -10.80
N VAL A 83 -3.86 -7.24 -11.83
CA VAL A 83 -4.84 -7.39 -12.90
C VAL A 83 -6.13 -8.10 -12.44
N GLY A 84 -6.05 -8.84 -11.32
CA GLY A 84 -7.16 -9.61 -10.77
C GLY A 84 -7.83 -9.01 -9.54
N SER A 85 -7.50 -7.76 -9.18
CA SER A 85 -8.14 -7.05 -8.06
C SER A 85 -9.57 -6.63 -8.35
#